data_AF-A0A2M7MY30-F1
#
_entry.id   AF-A0A2M7MY30-F1
#
_cell.length_a   1.000
_cell.length_b   1.000
_cell.length_c   1.000
_cell.angle_alpha   90.00
_cell.angle_beta   90.00
_cell.angle_gamma   90.00
#
_symmetry.space_group_name_H-M   'P 1'
#
loop_
_entity.id
_entity.type
_entity.pdbx_description
1 polymer ?
#
loop_
_entity_poly.entity_id
_entity_poly.type
_entity_poly.pdbx_seq_one_letter_code
_entity_poly.pdbx_strand_id
1 'polypeptide(L)' 'MKRYLLDTNTVIALLNDKDSPPSQHLRQFTPARVCISSIVAHELFYGAFKSQRSERNLALVNALQFAGSI' A
#
# COMPACT_ATOMS: atom_id res chain seq x y z
N MET A 1 13.84 12.14 13.28
CA MET A 1 13.80 11.25 12.09
C MET A 1 12.55 11.53 11.27
N LYS A 2 12.62 11.50 9.93
CA LYS A 2 11.46 11.69 9.04
C LYS A 2 10.94 10.34 8.52
N ARG A 3 9.64 10.10 8.70
CA ARG A 3 8.86 8.98 8.12
C ARG A 3 8.09 9.49 6.90
N TYR A 4 7.87 8.62 5.93
CA TYR A 4 7.07 8.87 4.73
C TYR A 4 5.68 8.25 4.93
N LEU A 5 4.65 9.05 4.69
CA LEU A 5 3.27 8.59 4.68
C LEU A 5 2.83 8.46 3.23
N LEU A 6 2.47 7.25 2.80
CA LEU A 6 2.00 7.03 1.44
C LEU A 6 0.50 7.36 1.34
N ASP A 7 0.15 8.04 0.26
CA ASP A 7 -1.23 8.20 -0.17
C ASP A 7 -1.73 6.94 -0.92
N THR A 8 -3.05 6.87 -1.12
CA THR A 8 -3.72 5.75 -1.79
C THR A 8 -3.19 5.49 -3.21
N ASN A 9 -2.89 6.52 -4.00
CA ASN A 9 -2.39 6.35 -5.38
C ASN A 9 -0.99 5.76 -5.40
N THR A 10 -0.12 6.21 -4.50
CA THR A 10 1.23 5.65 -4.33
C THR A 10 1.18 4.17 -3.95
N VAL A 11 0.28 3.78 -3.03
CA VAL A 11 0.09 2.38 -2.65
C VAL A 11 -0.46 1.55 -3.82
N ILE A 12 -1.42 2.06 -4.58
CA ILE A 12 -1.96 1.38 -5.77
C ILE A 12 -0.86 1.16 -6.81
N ALA A 13 -0.01 2.16 -7.06
CA ALA A 13 1.10 2.04 -8.00
C ALA A 13 2.11 0.96 -7.57
N LEU A 14 2.43 0.88 -6.27
CA LEU A 14 3.27 -0.17 -5.70
C LEU A 14 2.69 -1.57 -5.90
N LEU A 15 1.38 -1.73 -5.67
CA LEU A 15 0.68 -3.01 -5.78
C LEU A 15 0.53 -3.48 -7.22
N ASN A 16 0.33 -2.55 -8.16
CA ASN A 16 0.10 -2.89 -9.56
C ASN A 16 1.41 -3.16 -10.30
N ASP A 17 2.48 -2.44 -9.95
CA ASP A 17 3.77 -2.57 -10.62
C ASP A 17 4.94 -2.34 -9.65
N LYS A 18 5.69 -3.43 -9.42
CA LYS A 18 6.91 -3.44 -8.60
C LYS A 18 8.01 -2.55 -9.18
N ASP A 19 7.96 -2.20 -10.46
CA ASP A 19 8.96 -1.36 -11.13
C ASP A 19 8.44 0.05 -11.44
N SER A 20 7.27 0.42 -10.93
CA SER A 20 6.75 1.77 -11.06
C SER A 20 7.70 2.82 -10.46
N PRO A 21 7.68 4.08 -10.94
CA PRO A 21 8.49 5.16 -10.38
C PRO A 21 8.43 5.30 -8.86
N PRO A 22 7.26 5.23 -8.19
CA PRO A 22 7.21 5.25 -6.72
C PRO A 22 7.84 4.00 -6.09
N SER A 23 7.69 2.81 -6.69
CA SER A 23 8.37 1.59 -6.22
C SER A 23 9.88 1.71 -6.28
N GLN A 24 10.42 2.27 -7.36
CA GLN A 24 11.86 2.52 -7.52
C GLN A 24 12.38 3.51 -6.48
N HIS A 25 11.62 4.59 -6.24
CA HIS A 25 11.97 5.58 -5.24
C HIS A 25 11.91 4.99 -3.82
N LEU A 26 10.88 4.19 -3.51
CA LEU A 26 10.70 3.59 -2.18
C LEU A 26 11.77 2.56 -1.82
N ARG A 27 12.36 1.88 -2.80
CA ARG A 27 13.51 0.99 -2.59
C ARG A 27 14.74 1.70 -1.99
N GLN A 28 14.80 3.02 -2.08
CA GLN A 28 15.90 3.82 -1.50
C GLN A 28 15.72 4.04 0.01
N PHE A 29 14.56 3.69 0.58
CA PHE A 29 14.25 3.88 1.99
C PHE A 29 14.07 2.54 2.72
N THR A 30 14.43 2.51 4.00
CA THR A 30 14.14 1.36 4.87
C THR A 30 12.62 1.20 5.04
N PRO A 31 12.07 -0.02 4.98
CA PRO A 31 10.63 -0.25 5.16
C PRO A 31 10.05 0.37 6.46
N ALA A 32 10.81 0.37 7.55
CA ALA A 32 10.42 0.98 8.84
C ALA A 32 10.21 2.51 8.77
N ARG A 33 10.63 3.16 7.68
CA ARG A 33 10.42 4.60 7.45
C ARG A 33 9.19 4.91 6.62
N VAL A 34 8.49 3.89 6.13
CA VAL A 34 7.33 4.02 5.25
C VAL A 34 6.10 3.56 6.01
N CYS A 35 5.06 4.37 6.01
CA CYS A 35 3.80 4.10 6.68
C CYS A 35 2.63 4.43 5.75
N ILE A 36 1.48 3.84 6.03
CA ILE A 36 0.20 4.28 5.45
C ILE A 36 -0.73 4.71 6.58
N SER A 37 -1.70 5.58 6.27
CA SER A 37 -2.75 5.92 7.23
C SER A 37 -3.76 4.78 7.34
N SER A 38 -4.39 4.63 8.51
CA SER A 38 -5.53 3.73 8.69
C SER A 38 -6.70 4.07 7.76
N ILE A 39 -6.86 5.34 7.38
CA ILE A 39 -7.85 5.81 6.40
C ILE A 39 -7.54 5.22 5.02
N VAL A 40 -6.28 5.36 4.57
CA VAL A 40 -5.82 4.79 3.28
C VAL A 40 -5.98 3.27 3.27
N ALA A 41 -5.68 2.59 4.38
CA ALA A 41 -5.89 1.15 4.50
C ALA A 41 -7.36 0.76 4.28
N HIS A 42 -8.29 1.50 4.90
CA HIS A 42 -9.73 1.27 4.75
C HIS A 42 -10.22 1.58 3.33
N GLU A 43 -9.75 2.65 2.70
CA GLU A 43 -10.07 2.98 1.31
C GLU A 43 -9.64 1.87 0.35
N LEU A 44 -8.43 1.34 0.54
CA LEU A 44 -7.91 0.23 -0.28
C LEU A 44 -8.73 -1.04 -0.08
N PHE A 45 -9.08 -1.39 1.17
CA PHE A 45 -9.89 -2.56 1.47
C PHE A 45 -11.30 -2.44 0.86
N TYR A 46 -11.96 -1.29 1.06
CA TYR A 46 -13.28 -1.03 0.51
C TYR A 46 -13.28 -1.01 -1.03
N GLY A 47 -12.27 -0.39 -1.64
CA GLY A 47 -12.08 -0.37 -3.09
C GLY A 47 -11.82 -1.76 -3.66
N ALA A 48 -11.02 -2.58 -2.98
CA ALA A 48 -10.78 -3.97 -3.34
C ALA A 48 -12.07 -4.78 -3.28
N PHE A 49 -12.84 -4.65 -2.19
CA PHE A 49 -14.11 -5.36 -2.00
C PHE A 49 -15.16 -5.01 -3.08
N LYS A 50 -15.28 -3.72 -3.44
CA LYS A 50 -16.24 -3.23 -4.43
C LYS A 50 -15.80 -3.49 -5.89
N SER A 51 -14.57 -3.91 -6.12
CA SER A 51 -14.02 -4.10 -7.47
C SER A 51 -14.63 -5.30 -8.19
N GLN A 52 -14.69 -5.23 -9.53
CA GLN A 52 -15.00 -6.39 -10.38
C GLN A 52 -13.98 -7.53 -10.23
N ARG A 53 -12.77 -7.23 -9.74
CA ARG A 53 -11.68 -8.20 -9.48
C ARG A 53 -11.40 -8.31 -7.97
N SER A 54 -12.45 -8.51 -7.18
CA SER A 54 -12.40 -8.44 -5.71
C SER A 54 -11.40 -9.43 -5.08
N GLU A 55 -11.39 -10.70 -5.48
CA GLU A 55 -10.45 -11.70 -4.94
C GLU A 55 -8.99 -11.30 -5.13
N ARG A 56 -8.61 -10.93 -6.36
CA ARG A 56 -7.23 -10.48 -6.68
C ARG A 56 -6.86 -9.26 -5.85
N ASN A 57 -7.75 -8.28 -5.78
CA ASN A 57 -7.44 -7.02 -5.11
C ASN A 57 -7.40 -7.18 -3.59
N LEU A 58 -8.27 -8.02 -3.01
CA LEU A 58 -8.24 -8.34 -1.58
C LEU A 58 -6.97 -9.12 -1.22
N ALA A 59 -6.51 -10.05 -2.07
CA ALA A 59 -5.23 -10.74 -1.87
C ALA A 59 -4.05 -9.75 -1.86
N LEU A 60 -4.06 -8.76 -2.76
CA LEU A 60 -3.04 -7.71 -2.80
C LEU A 60 -3.08 -6.82 -1.54
N VAL A 61 -4.27 -6.42 -1.08
CA VAL A 61 -4.41 -5.62 0.14
C VAL A 61 -4.01 -6.42 1.38
N ASN A 62 -4.34 -7.70 1.46
CA ASN A 62 -3.92 -8.58 2.57
C ASN A 62 -2.41 -8.86 2.56
N ALA A 63 -1.78 -8.90 1.38
CA ALA A 63 -0.33 -9.05 1.25
C ALA A 63 0.44 -7.80 1.71
N LEU A 64 -0.23 -6.64 1.81
CA LEU A 64 0.25 -5.53 2.60
C LEU A 64 0.13 -5.93 4.08
N GLN A 65 1.00 -6.81 4.55
CA GLN A 65 1.18 -7.08 5.97
C GLN A 65 1.76 -5.83 6.60
N PHE A 66 0.89 -4.85 6.87
CA PHE A 66 1.23 -3.72 7.70
C PHE A 66 1.47 -4.30 9.08
N ALA A 67 2.75 -4.38 9.48
CA ALA A 67 3.16 -4.64 10.84
C ALA A 67 2.75 -3.44 11.72
N GLY A 68 1.45 -3.21 11.84
CA GLY A 68 0.89 -2.51 12.98
C GLY A 68 0.87 -3.53 14.11
N SER A 69 1.80 -3.41 15.05
CA SER A 69 1.48 -3.81 16.42
C SER A 69 0.16 -3.13 16.77
N ILE A 70 -0.91 -3.91 16.79
CA ILE A 70 -2.06 -3.65 17.64
C ILE A 70 -1.64 -4.03 19.05
#